data_AF-A0A4R9JIZ2-F1
#
_entry.id   AF-A0A4R9JIZ2-F1
#
_cell.length_a   1.000
_cell.length_b   1.000
_cell.length_c   1.000
_cell.angle_alpha   90.00
_cell.angle_beta   90.00
_cell.angle_gamma   90.00
#
_symmetry.space_group_name_H-M   'P 1'
#
loop_
_entity.id
_entity.type
_entity.pdbx_description
1 polymer ?
#
loop_
_entity_poly.entity_id
_entity_poly.type
_entity_poly.pdbx_seq_one_letter_code
_entity_poly.pdbx_strand_id
1 'polypeptide(L)'
;MRLIESIAPFYFVLMLLEILYTRFKKKDYYFYEDSLADLSLGVLSRIFDGMILLGLVFVYNELYQISWGVEYLSKVFLSTSSPLHWIFLFVLLDFLFYWAHRYSHEIKVLWASHVVHHSSEEFNLSVALRQSFVRNIGIGLFYLPLALLGFPVESYLIIDALNRTYQFWVHTRTIGKLPVWFEYVLVTPSHHRVHHAMNPEYIDRNYGGVFIFWDRIFGTFCEENKEPRYGLVSQLNTYDPVTAELHVFRDLFSDLIHTKNKWQGLVSFFSYPSVRPDDLQAIIDRGVRDPKVWLAHHKWTIDQKTRDPQYRRKAGKAMYRLFLLFSFLVPTAFTLYFLKRMHLFSLGEIASVFTLLVFSFISLGKLLEGHKNWLRFEIPKYISWFVLLGYFFL
;
A
#
# COMPACT_ATOMS: atom_id res chain seq x y z
N MET A 1 13.59 -16.20 0.30
CA MET A 1 14.13 -14.86 -0.02
C MET A 1 14.57 -14.68 -1.47
N ARG A 2 15.21 -15.66 -2.14
CA ARG A 2 15.66 -15.49 -3.55
C ARG A 2 14.55 -15.15 -4.56
N LEU A 3 13.32 -15.63 -4.37
CA LEU A 3 12.23 -15.41 -5.33
C LEU A 3 11.82 -13.92 -5.41
N ILE A 4 11.57 -13.27 -4.28
CA ILE A 4 11.14 -11.86 -4.22
C ILE A 4 12.22 -10.92 -4.77
N GLU A 5 13.49 -11.15 -4.42
CA GLU A 5 14.62 -10.39 -4.97
C GLU A 5 14.76 -10.56 -6.49
N SER A 6 14.38 -11.72 -7.03
CA SER A 6 14.45 -11.99 -8.47
C SER A 6 13.33 -11.31 -9.26
N ILE A 7 12.19 -11.03 -8.62
CA ILE A 7 11.02 -10.43 -9.29
C ILE A 7 11.12 -8.90 -9.34
N ALA A 8 11.74 -8.25 -8.35
CA ALA A 8 11.82 -6.80 -8.29
C ALA A 8 12.38 -6.13 -9.58
N PRO A 9 13.45 -6.63 -10.22
CA PRO A 9 13.92 -6.07 -11.50
C PRO A 9 12.86 -6.10 -12.60
N PHE A 10 12.01 -7.12 -12.63
CA PHE A 10 10.93 -7.25 -13.61
C PHE A 10 9.89 -6.14 -13.47
N TYR A 11 9.56 -5.72 -12.24
CA TYR A 11 8.66 -4.59 -11.99
C TYR A 11 9.20 -3.29 -12.60
N PHE A 12 10.50 -3.02 -12.46
CA PHE A 12 11.12 -1.82 -13.03
C PHE A 12 11.19 -1.89 -14.56
N VAL A 13 11.44 -3.07 -15.13
CA VAL A 13 11.39 -3.25 -16.59
C VAL A 13 9.98 -3.00 -17.12
N LEU A 14 8.94 -3.58 -16.50
CA LEU A 14 7.55 -3.33 -16.89
C LEU A 14 7.16 -1.86 -16.78
N MET A 15 7.56 -1.19 -15.69
CA MET A 15 7.32 0.23 -15.50
C MET A 15 8.03 1.07 -16.57
N LEU A 16 9.29 0.75 -16.91
CA LEU A 16 10.01 1.43 -17.99
C LEU A 16 9.30 1.23 -19.33
N LEU A 17 8.83 0.02 -19.63
CA LEU A 17 8.06 -0.28 -20.84
C LEU A 17 6.75 0.52 -20.88
N GLU A 18 6.02 0.62 -19.76
CA GLU A 18 4.81 1.43 -19.67
C GLU A 18 5.10 2.93 -19.85
N ILE A 19 6.19 3.44 -19.27
CA ILE A 19 6.63 4.82 -19.47
C ILE A 19 6.95 5.05 -20.95
N LEU A 20 7.73 4.19 -21.59
CA LEU A 20 8.07 4.33 -23.01
C LEU A 20 6.81 4.28 -23.90
N TYR A 21 5.90 3.34 -23.63
CA TYR A 21 4.63 3.21 -24.33
C TYR A 21 3.76 4.47 -24.18
N THR A 22 3.59 4.99 -22.96
CA THR A 22 2.78 6.19 -22.71
C THR A 22 3.39 7.42 -23.38
N ARG A 23 4.72 7.57 -23.39
CA ARG A 23 5.41 8.65 -24.12
C ARG A 23 5.21 8.53 -25.63
N PHE A 24 5.35 7.32 -26.18
CA PHE A 24 5.10 7.06 -27.60
C PHE A 24 3.64 7.37 -28.00
N LYS A 25 2.67 6.98 -27.16
CA LYS A 25 1.24 7.25 -27.37
C LYS A 25 0.79 8.64 -26.91
N LYS A 26 1.71 9.50 -26.46
CA LYS A 26 1.43 10.84 -25.93
C LYS A 26 0.34 10.84 -24.84
N LYS A 27 0.33 9.81 -24.00
CA LYS A 27 -0.54 9.67 -22.82
C LYS A 27 0.15 10.25 -21.60
N ASP A 28 -0.62 10.94 -20.76
CA ASP A 28 -0.12 11.66 -19.60
C ASP A 28 -0.49 10.95 -18.28
N TYR A 29 -0.11 9.68 -18.19
CA TYR A 29 -0.43 8.80 -17.04
C TYR A 29 0.65 8.81 -15.94
N TYR A 30 1.79 9.47 -16.22
CA TYR A 30 2.95 9.51 -15.33
C TYR A 30 3.30 10.95 -15.02
N PHE A 31 3.19 11.30 -13.73
CA PHE A 31 3.74 12.53 -13.19
C PHE A 31 5.00 12.22 -12.39
N TYR A 32 6.14 12.79 -12.82
CA TYR A 32 7.46 12.47 -12.28
C TYR A 32 7.54 12.57 -10.74
N GLU A 33 7.03 13.65 -10.17
CA GLU A 33 7.10 13.88 -8.73
C GLU A 33 6.28 12.86 -7.93
N ASP A 34 5.10 12.50 -8.45
CA ASP A 34 4.23 11.50 -7.82
C ASP A 34 4.83 10.10 -7.93
N SER A 35 5.35 9.71 -9.10
CA SER A 35 6.03 8.42 -9.25
C SER A 35 7.26 8.29 -8.34
N LEU A 36 8.01 9.37 -8.11
CA LEU A 36 9.14 9.31 -7.17
C LEU A 36 8.65 9.21 -5.71
N ALA A 37 7.51 9.82 -5.38
CA ALA A 37 6.86 9.68 -4.08
C ALA A 37 6.35 8.24 -3.85
N ASP A 38 5.73 7.63 -4.87
CA ASP A 38 5.29 6.22 -4.85
C ASP A 38 6.46 5.28 -4.54
N LEU A 39 7.57 5.44 -5.28
CA LEU A 39 8.76 4.63 -5.08
C LEU A 39 9.40 4.88 -3.71
N SER A 40 9.37 6.13 -3.22
CA SER A 40 9.89 6.49 -1.89
C SER A 40 9.11 5.80 -0.77
N LEU A 41 7.78 5.83 -0.85
CA LEU A 41 6.89 5.10 0.05
C LEU A 41 7.14 3.58 -0.05
N GLY A 42 7.32 3.05 -1.25
CA GLY A 42 7.68 1.66 -1.47
C GLY A 42 8.98 1.24 -0.79
N VAL A 43 10.05 2.03 -0.93
CA VAL A 43 11.34 1.75 -0.28
C VAL A 43 11.21 1.82 1.23
N LEU A 44 10.58 2.87 1.77
CA LEU A 44 10.35 2.99 3.21
C LEU A 44 9.52 1.83 3.75
N SER A 45 8.43 1.46 3.06
CA SER A 45 7.58 0.35 3.49
C SER A 45 8.35 -0.94 3.66
N ARG A 46 9.33 -1.26 2.79
CA ARG A 46 10.14 -2.48 2.92
C ARG A 46 10.98 -2.53 4.19
N ILE A 47 11.41 -1.38 4.70
CA ILE A 47 12.21 -1.31 5.93
C ILE A 47 11.32 -1.61 7.14
N PHE A 48 10.16 -0.95 7.23
CA PHE A 48 9.21 -1.19 8.33
C PHE A 48 8.59 -2.59 8.23
N ASP A 49 8.17 -3.00 7.03
CA ASP A 49 7.60 -4.32 6.75
C ASP A 49 8.56 -5.43 7.16
N GLY A 50 9.87 -5.28 6.98
CA GLY A 50 10.85 -6.29 7.37
C GLY A 50 10.77 -6.61 8.86
N MET A 51 10.68 -5.58 9.71
CA MET A 51 10.57 -5.76 11.17
C MET A 51 9.21 -6.36 11.58
N ILE A 52 8.12 -5.85 10.99
CA ILE A 52 6.77 -6.33 11.28
C ILE A 52 6.61 -7.79 10.84
N LEU A 53 7.10 -8.13 9.64
CA LEU A 53 7.03 -9.46 9.08
C LEU A 53 7.79 -10.48 9.93
N LEU A 54 8.94 -10.12 10.50
CA LEU A 54 9.67 -11.01 11.42
C LEU A 54 8.82 -11.37 12.64
N GLY A 55 8.16 -10.39 13.26
CA GLY A 55 7.25 -10.62 14.37
C GLY A 55 6.05 -11.49 13.97
N LEU A 56 5.45 -11.22 12.81
CA LEU A 56 4.33 -12.02 12.29
C LEU A 56 4.75 -13.46 11.97
N VAL A 57 5.92 -13.67 11.38
CA VAL A 57 6.48 -14.99 11.08
C VAL A 57 6.76 -15.76 12.37
N PHE A 58 7.27 -15.09 13.40
CA PHE A 58 7.43 -15.70 14.72
C PHE A 58 6.07 -16.18 15.27
N VAL A 59 5.07 -15.30 15.33
CA VAL A 59 3.71 -15.67 15.80
C VAL A 59 3.12 -16.79 14.94
N TYR A 60 3.27 -16.72 13.61
CA TYR A 60 2.80 -17.74 12.68
C TYR A 60 3.43 -19.10 12.99
N ASN A 61 4.74 -19.15 13.24
CA ASN A 61 5.43 -20.39 13.58
C ASN A 61 4.94 -20.97 14.91
N GLU A 62 4.75 -20.14 15.94
CA GLU A 62 4.19 -20.59 17.21
C GLU A 62 2.78 -21.19 17.03
N LEU A 63 1.91 -20.51 16.25
CA LEU A 63 0.57 -21.01 15.91
C LEU A 63 0.64 -22.33 15.13
N TYR A 64 1.60 -22.45 14.21
CA TYR A 64 1.81 -23.67 13.44
C TYR A 64 2.24 -24.84 14.34
N GLN A 65 3.13 -24.63 15.31
CA GLN A 65 3.55 -25.68 16.26
C GLN A 65 2.40 -26.18 17.15
N ILE A 66 1.42 -25.33 17.45
CA ILE A 66 0.25 -25.70 18.26
C ILE A 66 -0.95 -26.19 17.42
N SER A 67 -0.83 -26.32 16.10
CA SER A 67 -1.90 -26.82 15.20
C SER A 67 -2.18 -28.33 15.31
N TRP A 68 -2.00 -28.89 16.51
CA TRP A 68 -2.16 -30.31 16.85
C TRP A 68 -3.49 -30.86 16.27
N GLY A 69 -3.39 -31.82 15.35
CA GLY A 69 -4.54 -32.49 14.72
C GLY A 69 -4.65 -32.32 13.20
N VAL A 70 -4.00 -31.32 12.59
CA VAL A 70 -3.95 -31.18 11.11
C VAL A 70 -2.85 -32.05 10.49
N GLU A 71 -1.96 -32.61 11.31
CA GLU A 71 -0.80 -33.40 10.89
C GLU A 71 -1.16 -34.61 10.01
N TYR A 72 -2.32 -35.23 10.21
CA TYR A 72 -2.79 -36.34 9.37
C TYR A 72 -3.30 -35.86 8.00
N LEU A 73 -4.10 -34.77 7.96
CA LEU A 73 -4.64 -34.20 6.73
C LEU A 73 -3.54 -33.50 5.90
N SER A 74 -2.59 -32.84 6.55
CA SER A 74 -1.46 -32.18 5.88
C SER A 74 -0.47 -33.18 5.31
N LYS A 75 -0.16 -34.29 6.02
CA LYS A 75 0.73 -35.33 5.48
C LYS A 75 0.13 -36.10 4.31
N VAL A 76 -1.20 -36.30 4.29
CA VAL A 76 -1.85 -37.12 3.26
C VAL A 76 -2.36 -36.31 2.07
N PHE A 77 -3.02 -35.17 2.28
CA PHE A 77 -3.69 -34.42 1.21
C PHE A 77 -3.03 -33.08 0.87
N LEU A 78 -2.33 -32.45 1.82
CA LEU A 78 -1.72 -31.13 1.66
C LEU A 78 -0.21 -31.16 1.93
N SER A 79 0.49 -32.21 1.49
CA SER A 79 1.96 -32.23 1.53
C SER A 79 2.51 -31.18 0.56
N THR A 80 3.65 -30.55 0.86
CA THR A 80 4.29 -29.56 -0.03
C THR A 80 4.71 -30.15 -1.37
N SER A 81 4.80 -31.48 -1.49
CA SER A 81 5.01 -32.19 -2.75
C SER A 81 3.74 -32.31 -3.62
N SER A 82 2.55 -32.11 -3.05
CA SER A 82 1.28 -32.18 -3.76
C SER A 82 0.95 -30.84 -4.44
N PRO A 83 0.61 -30.81 -5.74
CA PRO A 83 0.11 -29.59 -6.39
C PRO A 83 -1.13 -29.01 -5.72
N LEU A 84 -1.97 -29.85 -5.10
CA LEU A 84 -3.18 -29.41 -4.42
C LEU A 84 -2.88 -28.55 -3.18
N HIS A 85 -1.75 -28.77 -2.51
CA HIS A 85 -1.30 -27.90 -1.41
C HIS A 85 -1.19 -26.45 -1.88
N TRP A 86 -0.49 -26.24 -2.99
CA TRP A 86 -0.21 -24.91 -3.53
C TRP A 86 -1.46 -24.26 -4.11
N ILE A 87 -2.31 -25.01 -4.83
CA ILE A 87 -3.56 -24.49 -5.40
C ILE A 87 -4.51 -24.07 -4.28
N PHE A 88 -4.72 -24.93 -3.28
CA PHE A 88 -5.62 -24.62 -2.18
C PHE A 88 -5.09 -23.46 -1.34
N LEU A 89 -3.79 -23.44 -1.03
CA LEU A 89 -3.18 -22.33 -0.32
C LEU A 89 -3.30 -21.01 -1.09
N PHE A 90 -3.13 -21.02 -2.42
CA PHE A 90 -3.28 -19.83 -3.25
C PHE A 90 -4.71 -19.29 -3.23
N VAL A 91 -5.71 -20.15 -3.40
CA VAL A 91 -7.13 -19.75 -3.34
C VAL A 91 -7.51 -19.26 -1.94
N LEU A 92 -7.07 -19.96 -0.89
CA LEU A 92 -7.37 -19.58 0.48
C LEU A 92 -6.67 -18.29 0.90
N LEU A 93 -5.41 -18.07 0.50
CA LEU A 93 -4.71 -16.82 0.76
C LEU A 93 -5.39 -15.65 0.04
N ASP A 94 -5.83 -15.84 -1.22
CA ASP A 94 -6.57 -14.79 -1.94
C ASP A 94 -7.93 -14.49 -1.30
N PHE A 95 -8.61 -15.50 -0.76
CA PHE A 95 -9.82 -15.32 0.03
C PHE A 95 -9.57 -14.50 1.32
N LEU A 96 -8.50 -14.82 2.06
CA LEU A 96 -8.12 -14.05 3.25
C LEU A 96 -7.72 -12.63 2.88
N PHE A 97 -7.03 -12.45 1.74
CA PHE A 97 -6.70 -11.14 1.19
C PHE A 97 -7.97 -10.34 0.88
N TYR A 98 -8.98 -10.92 0.23
CA TYR A 98 -10.25 -10.23 -0.06
C TYR A 98 -10.86 -9.61 1.22
N TRP A 99 -10.93 -10.39 2.31
CA TRP A 99 -11.48 -9.90 3.58
C TRP A 99 -10.58 -8.87 4.25
N ALA A 100 -9.28 -9.11 4.30
CA ALA A 100 -8.31 -8.16 4.83
C ALA A 100 -8.41 -6.81 4.09
N HIS A 101 -8.45 -6.86 2.77
CA HIS A 101 -8.53 -5.71 1.90
C HIS A 101 -9.85 -4.95 2.08
N ARG A 102 -10.98 -5.67 2.09
CA ARG A 102 -12.29 -5.09 2.37
C ARG A 102 -12.32 -4.38 3.73
N TYR A 103 -11.85 -5.04 4.79
CA TYR A 103 -11.79 -4.42 6.11
C TYR A 103 -10.80 -3.25 6.18
N SER A 104 -9.73 -3.28 5.39
CA SER A 104 -8.86 -2.12 5.20
C SER A 104 -9.58 -0.93 4.57
N HIS A 105 -10.66 -1.10 3.82
CA HIS A 105 -11.48 0.02 3.33
C HIS A 105 -12.64 0.38 4.26
N GLU A 106 -13.20 -0.60 4.97
CA GLU A 106 -14.41 -0.40 5.78
C GLU A 106 -14.14 -0.12 7.28
N ILE A 107 -12.91 -0.30 7.78
CA ILE A 107 -12.55 -0.08 9.20
C ILE A 107 -11.43 0.96 9.28
N LYS A 108 -11.68 2.09 9.95
CA LYS A 108 -10.80 3.29 9.95
C LYS A 108 -9.35 3.01 10.38
N VAL A 109 -9.11 2.19 11.41
CA VAL A 109 -7.75 1.84 11.83
C VAL A 109 -7.01 0.96 10.82
N LEU A 110 -7.73 0.07 10.12
CA LEU A 110 -7.15 -0.72 9.03
C LEU A 110 -6.97 0.11 7.76
N TRP A 111 -7.85 1.09 7.52
CA TRP A 111 -7.69 2.09 6.48
C TRP A 111 -6.43 2.91 6.66
N ALA A 112 -6.04 3.25 7.90
CA ALA A 112 -4.77 3.92 8.15
C ALA A 112 -3.55 3.12 7.62
N SER A 113 -3.65 1.79 7.53
CA SER A 113 -2.61 0.91 6.96
C SER A 113 -2.68 0.73 5.44
N HIS A 114 -3.65 1.34 4.78
CA HIS A 114 -3.93 1.11 3.35
C HIS A 114 -4.17 2.39 2.54
N VAL A 115 -4.68 3.44 3.17
CA VAL A 115 -4.98 4.77 2.59
C VAL A 115 -3.86 5.32 1.70
N VAL A 116 -2.60 5.12 2.11
CA VAL A 116 -1.43 5.58 1.36
C VAL A 116 -1.42 5.00 -0.05
N HIS A 117 -1.80 3.74 -0.21
CA HIS A 117 -1.86 3.06 -1.50
C HIS A 117 -2.84 3.75 -2.47
N HIS A 118 -3.96 4.25 -1.94
CA HIS A 118 -5.00 4.96 -2.69
C HIS A 118 -4.74 6.46 -2.86
N SER A 119 -3.69 7.00 -2.24
CA SER A 119 -3.53 8.45 -2.17
C SER A 119 -2.82 9.07 -3.37
N SER A 120 -2.35 8.26 -4.35
CA SER A 120 -1.85 8.80 -5.62
C SER A 120 -3.04 9.24 -6.47
N GLU A 121 -2.92 10.43 -7.04
CA GLU A 121 -3.90 10.93 -8.02
C GLU A 121 -3.58 10.45 -9.45
N GLU A 122 -2.42 9.84 -9.65
CA GLU A 122 -2.06 9.11 -10.87
C GLU A 122 -2.46 7.65 -10.77
N PHE A 123 -2.53 6.95 -11.90
CA PHE A 123 -2.73 5.50 -11.91
C PHE A 123 -1.90 4.85 -13.01
N ASN A 124 -0.83 4.18 -12.60
CA ASN A 124 0.17 3.52 -13.42
C ASN A 124 0.97 2.54 -12.55
N LEU A 125 1.93 1.81 -13.12
CA LEU A 125 2.63 0.75 -12.41
C LEU A 125 3.45 1.21 -11.18
N SER A 126 3.74 2.51 -11.02
CA SER A 126 4.39 3.01 -9.79
C SER A 126 3.47 2.92 -8.57
N VAL A 127 2.15 3.07 -8.76
CA VAL A 127 1.15 3.02 -7.69
C VAL A 127 1.16 1.65 -6.99
N ALA A 128 1.46 0.57 -7.72
CA ALA A 128 1.64 -0.76 -7.12
C ALA A 128 2.73 -0.78 -6.04
N LEU A 129 3.74 0.10 -6.14
CA LEU A 129 4.84 0.22 -5.19
C LEU A 129 4.58 1.27 -4.10
N ARG A 130 3.51 2.07 -4.21
CA ARG A 130 3.06 2.98 -3.16
C ARG A 130 2.41 2.17 -2.04
N GLN A 131 3.19 1.83 -1.02
CA GLN A 131 2.78 0.94 0.07
C GLN A 131 2.94 1.63 1.42
N SER A 132 2.01 1.36 2.35
CA SER A 132 2.06 1.85 3.73
C SER A 132 3.16 1.14 4.52
N PHE A 133 3.71 1.83 5.51
CA PHE A 133 4.74 1.30 6.42
C PHE A 133 4.20 0.25 7.38
N VAL A 134 2.90 0.30 7.66
CA VAL A 134 2.22 -0.62 8.59
C VAL A 134 1.25 -1.56 7.89
N ARG A 135 1.33 -1.68 6.56
CA ARG A 135 0.46 -2.55 5.76
C ARG A 135 0.42 -3.99 6.27
N ASN A 136 1.55 -4.56 6.67
CA ASN A 136 1.58 -5.93 7.16
C ASN A 136 0.88 -6.10 8.51
N ILE A 137 0.70 -5.05 9.32
CA ILE A 137 -0.17 -5.09 10.50
C ILE A 137 -1.63 -5.20 10.04
N GLY A 138 -2.03 -4.42 9.03
CA GLY A 138 -3.40 -4.43 8.52
C GLY A 138 -3.79 -5.70 7.77
N ILE A 139 -2.91 -6.24 6.93
CA ILE A 139 -3.22 -7.39 6.07
C ILE A 139 -2.58 -8.69 6.59
N GLY A 140 -1.33 -8.65 7.06
CA GLY A 140 -0.57 -9.86 7.41
C GLY A 140 -1.18 -10.65 8.58
N LEU A 141 -1.86 -9.97 9.52
CA LEU A 141 -2.58 -10.62 10.61
C LEU A 141 -3.69 -11.56 10.12
N PHE A 142 -4.31 -11.26 8.97
CA PHE A 142 -5.38 -12.08 8.41
C PHE A 142 -4.88 -13.41 7.84
N TYR A 143 -3.57 -13.59 7.67
CA TYR A 143 -2.97 -14.83 7.19
C TYR A 143 -2.62 -15.81 8.31
N LEU A 144 -2.67 -15.40 9.58
CA LEU A 144 -2.41 -16.28 10.74
C LEU A 144 -3.28 -17.56 10.79
N PRO A 145 -4.56 -17.56 10.36
CA PRO A 145 -5.35 -18.79 10.30
C PRO A 145 -4.74 -19.89 9.41
N LEU A 146 -3.91 -19.55 8.42
CA LEU A 146 -3.22 -20.55 7.59
C LEU A 146 -2.27 -21.43 8.41
N ALA A 147 -1.65 -20.88 9.45
CA ALA A 147 -0.79 -21.63 10.37
C ALA A 147 -1.57 -22.71 11.11
N LEU A 148 -2.76 -22.35 11.60
CA LEU A 148 -3.68 -23.27 12.29
C LEU A 148 -4.26 -24.34 11.36
N LEU A 149 -4.29 -24.07 10.05
CA LEU A 149 -4.65 -25.02 9.00
C LEU A 149 -3.46 -25.88 8.53
N GLY A 150 -2.31 -25.79 9.19
CA GLY A 150 -1.15 -26.64 8.92
C GLY A 150 -0.36 -26.26 7.67
N PHE A 151 -0.45 -25.03 7.18
CA PHE A 151 0.43 -24.53 6.12
C PHE A 151 1.76 -24.05 6.71
N PRO A 152 2.90 -24.59 6.29
CA PRO A 152 4.20 -24.13 6.77
C PRO A 152 4.47 -22.71 6.29
N VAL A 153 5.26 -21.96 7.06
CA VAL A 153 5.50 -20.53 6.82
C VAL A 153 6.16 -20.28 5.46
N GLU A 154 7.01 -21.19 5.00
CA GLU A 154 7.67 -21.08 3.70
C GLU A 154 6.66 -21.11 2.55
N SER A 155 5.66 -22.00 2.61
CA SER A 155 4.60 -22.09 1.61
C SER A 155 3.76 -20.81 1.61
N TYR A 156 3.37 -20.32 2.79
CA TYR A 156 2.67 -19.04 2.95
C TYR A 156 3.44 -17.90 2.29
N LEU A 157 4.73 -17.72 2.61
CA LEU A 157 5.54 -16.63 2.09
C LEU A 157 5.71 -16.70 0.56
N ILE A 158 5.81 -17.91 -0.01
CA ILE A 158 5.87 -18.10 -1.46
C ILE A 158 4.55 -17.70 -2.12
N ILE A 159 3.42 -18.17 -1.60
CA ILE A 159 2.10 -17.85 -2.16
C ILE A 159 1.76 -16.36 -1.99
N ASP A 160 2.08 -15.75 -0.84
CA ASP A 160 1.89 -14.30 -0.63
C ASP A 160 2.72 -13.49 -1.63
N ALA A 161 3.96 -13.89 -1.90
CA ALA A 161 4.79 -13.26 -2.92
C ALA A 161 4.19 -13.38 -4.33
N LEU A 162 3.67 -14.56 -4.71
CA LEU A 162 3.01 -14.78 -6.01
C LEU A 162 1.72 -13.98 -6.14
N ASN A 163 0.90 -13.94 -5.08
CA ASN A 163 -0.34 -13.16 -5.03
C ASN A 163 -0.05 -11.67 -5.24
N ARG A 164 0.94 -11.11 -4.53
CA ARG A 164 1.38 -9.71 -4.74
C ARG A 164 1.96 -9.44 -6.12
N THR A 165 2.67 -10.43 -6.68
CA THR A 165 3.20 -10.33 -8.05
C THR A 165 2.08 -10.20 -9.07
N TYR A 166 0.99 -10.96 -8.89
CA TYR A 166 -0.21 -10.78 -9.71
C TYR A 166 -0.83 -9.39 -9.50
N GLN A 167 -0.95 -8.92 -8.26
CA GLN A 167 -1.52 -7.60 -7.98
C GLN A 167 -0.70 -6.43 -8.54
N PHE A 168 0.57 -6.62 -8.90
CA PHE A 168 1.39 -5.56 -9.49
C PHE A 168 0.84 -5.08 -10.85
N TRP A 169 0.62 -6.00 -11.80
CA TRP A 169 0.37 -5.62 -13.20
C TRP A 169 -0.99 -4.98 -13.46
N VAL A 170 -1.95 -5.14 -12.53
CA VAL A 170 -3.29 -4.55 -12.66
C VAL A 170 -3.30 -3.03 -12.43
N HIS A 171 -2.20 -2.44 -11.97
CA HIS A 171 -2.06 -0.98 -11.79
C HIS A 171 -1.71 -0.28 -13.10
N THR A 172 -2.63 -0.26 -14.06
CA THR A 172 -2.38 0.42 -15.33
C THR A 172 -3.64 0.99 -15.95
N ARG A 173 -3.49 2.10 -16.66
CA ARG A 173 -4.50 2.67 -17.56
C ARG A 173 -4.30 2.28 -19.02
N THR A 174 -3.19 1.61 -19.35
CA THR A 174 -2.81 1.30 -20.73
C THR A 174 -3.58 0.12 -21.31
N ILE A 175 -4.06 -0.77 -20.45
CA ILE A 175 -4.88 -1.92 -20.80
C ILE A 175 -6.34 -1.59 -20.50
N GLY A 176 -7.21 -1.66 -21.52
CA GLY A 176 -8.66 -1.44 -21.37
C GLY A 176 -9.36 -2.61 -20.67
N LYS A 177 -10.58 -2.92 -21.11
CA LYS A 177 -11.28 -4.14 -20.69
C LYS A 177 -10.70 -5.36 -21.39
N LEU A 178 -10.60 -6.47 -20.68
CA LEU A 178 -10.21 -7.78 -21.20
C LEU A 178 -11.45 -8.59 -21.61
N PRO A 179 -11.29 -9.73 -22.31
CA PRO A 179 -12.42 -10.58 -22.66
C PRO A 179 -13.26 -10.98 -21.44
N VAL A 180 -14.58 -11.04 -21.61
CA VAL A 180 -15.55 -11.27 -20.52
C VAL A 180 -15.23 -12.49 -19.68
N TRP A 181 -14.78 -13.60 -20.28
CA TRP A 181 -14.43 -14.82 -19.54
C TRP A 181 -13.25 -14.59 -18.57
N PHE A 182 -12.30 -13.72 -18.93
CA PHE A 182 -11.16 -13.37 -18.10
C PHE A 182 -11.62 -12.44 -16.97
N GLU A 183 -12.41 -11.41 -17.30
CA GLU A 183 -12.96 -10.46 -16.32
C GLU A 183 -14.05 -11.06 -15.41
N TYR A 184 -14.51 -12.26 -15.72
CA TYR A 184 -15.44 -12.98 -14.85
C TYR A 184 -14.72 -13.66 -13.67
N VAL A 185 -13.47 -14.09 -13.88
CA VAL A 185 -12.70 -14.91 -12.93
C VAL A 185 -11.58 -14.12 -12.27
N LEU A 186 -10.87 -13.29 -13.03
CA LEU A 186 -9.64 -12.64 -12.61
C LEU A 186 -9.82 -11.13 -12.46
N VAL A 187 -9.12 -10.57 -11.47
CA VAL A 187 -8.98 -9.12 -11.33
C VAL A 187 -8.15 -8.60 -12.50
N THR A 188 -8.63 -7.54 -13.14
CA THR A 188 -8.00 -6.94 -14.32
C THR A 188 -7.69 -5.48 -14.05
N PRO A 189 -6.92 -4.80 -14.91
CA PRO A 189 -6.72 -3.37 -14.81
C PRO A 189 -8.02 -2.58 -14.75
N SER A 190 -9.08 -3.01 -15.44
CA SER A 190 -10.40 -2.36 -15.37
C SER A 190 -11.02 -2.45 -13.98
N HIS A 191 -11.01 -3.64 -13.37
CA HIS A 191 -11.50 -3.82 -12.01
C HIS A 191 -10.70 -3.01 -10.99
N HIS A 192 -9.37 -2.99 -11.14
CA HIS A 192 -8.49 -2.32 -10.19
C HIS A 192 -8.51 -0.80 -10.33
N ARG A 193 -8.76 -0.26 -11.54
CA ARG A 193 -9.05 1.16 -11.72
C ARG A 193 -10.30 1.60 -10.98
N VAL A 194 -11.38 0.81 -11.06
CA VAL A 194 -12.62 1.05 -10.28
C VAL A 194 -12.30 1.03 -8.78
N HIS A 195 -11.54 0.04 -8.33
CA HIS A 195 -11.14 -0.07 -6.94
C HIS A 195 -10.37 1.17 -6.41
N HIS A 196 -9.46 1.71 -7.22
CA HIS A 196 -8.70 2.91 -6.87
C HIS A 196 -9.44 4.23 -7.09
N ALA A 197 -10.68 4.20 -7.57
CA ALA A 197 -11.39 5.40 -7.93
C ALA A 197 -12.07 6.06 -6.74
N MET A 198 -12.05 7.39 -6.72
CA MET A 198 -12.81 8.22 -5.77
C MET A 198 -14.20 8.59 -6.27
N ASN A 199 -14.60 8.15 -7.48
CA ASN A 199 -15.95 8.41 -7.99
C ASN A 199 -17.00 7.79 -7.05
N PRO A 200 -18.12 8.48 -6.77
CA PRO A 200 -19.11 7.99 -5.80
C PRO A 200 -19.65 6.57 -6.06
N GLU A 201 -19.80 6.18 -7.33
CA GLU A 201 -20.27 4.85 -7.75
C GLU A 201 -19.25 3.73 -7.55
N TYR A 202 -17.97 4.07 -7.40
CA TYR A 202 -16.85 3.13 -7.33
C TYR A 202 -16.27 2.97 -5.93
N ILE A 203 -16.67 3.84 -4.99
CA ILE A 203 -16.30 3.72 -3.58
C ILE A 203 -16.73 2.35 -3.06
N ASP A 204 -15.81 1.68 -2.38
CA ASP A 204 -16.03 0.37 -1.73
C ASP A 204 -16.43 -0.74 -2.72
N ARG A 205 -15.68 -0.85 -3.83
CA ARG A 205 -15.88 -1.87 -4.86
C ARG A 205 -14.58 -2.59 -5.23
N ASN A 206 -14.75 -3.82 -5.73
CA ASN A 206 -13.69 -4.64 -6.33
C ASN A 206 -12.47 -4.87 -5.40
N TYR A 207 -12.66 -5.51 -4.26
CA TYR A 207 -11.62 -5.80 -3.26
C TYR A 207 -10.73 -7.01 -3.60
N GLY A 208 -11.08 -7.82 -4.59
CA GLY A 208 -10.30 -9.00 -4.98
C GLY A 208 -8.84 -8.66 -5.30
N GLY A 209 -7.91 -9.54 -4.92
CA GLY A 209 -6.49 -9.41 -5.27
C GLY A 209 -6.20 -10.06 -6.61
N VAL A 210 -6.44 -11.36 -6.70
CA VAL A 210 -6.29 -12.17 -7.92
C VAL A 210 -7.64 -12.50 -8.51
N PHE A 211 -8.58 -12.95 -7.69
CA PHE A 211 -9.87 -13.43 -8.15
C PHE A 211 -10.99 -12.40 -7.92
N ILE A 212 -11.63 -11.97 -9.02
CA ILE A 212 -12.75 -11.01 -8.95
C ILE A 212 -14.06 -11.69 -8.55
N PHE A 213 -14.13 -13.03 -8.62
CA PHE A 213 -15.35 -13.73 -8.26
C PHE A 213 -15.71 -13.58 -6.78
N TRP A 214 -14.75 -13.28 -5.88
CA TRP A 214 -15.05 -12.94 -4.50
C TRP A 214 -15.98 -11.72 -4.40
N ASP A 215 -15.70 -10.68 -5.18
CA ASP A 215 -16.57 -9.50 -5.26
C ASP A 215 -17.96 -9.80 -5.80
N ARG A 216 -18.07 -10.78 -6.71
CA ARG A 216 -19.37 -11.22 -7.22
C ARG A 216 -20.16 -12.00 -6.16
N ILE A 217 -19.49 -12.89 -5.44
CA ILE A 217 -20.09 -13.70 -4.35
C ILE A 217 -20.56 -12.81 -3.20
N PHE A 218 -19.74 -11.84 -2.81
CA PHE A 218 -20.00 -10.98 -1.65
C PHE A 218 -20.65 -9.62 -1.99
N GLY A 219 -21.02 -9.42 -3.26
CA GLY A 219 -21.83 -8.28 -3.70
C GLY A 219 -21.10 -6.93 -3.75
N THR A 220 -19.77 -6.94 -3.92
CA THR A 220 -18.91 -5.75 -4.01
C THR A 220 -18.39 -5.48 -5.43
N PHE A 221 -18.79 -6.30 -6.41
CA PHE A 221 -18.39 -6.14 -7.81
C PHE A 221 -18.99 -4.87 -8.44
N CYS A 222 -18.16 -4.13 -9.18
CA CYS A 222 -18.59 -3.01 -10.01
C CYS A 222 -17.79 -2.97 -11.31
N GLU A 223 -18.50 -2.81 -12.43
CA GLU A 223 -17.90 -2.65 -13.74
C GLU A 223 -17.45 -1.20 -13.99
N GLU A 224 -16.32 -1.02 -14.69
CA GLU A 224 -15.86 0.29 -15.14
C GLU A 224 -16.76 0.80 -16.28
N ASN A 225 -17.71 1.68 -15.94
CA ASN A 225 -18.69 2.24 -16.89
C ASN A 225 -18.44 3.72 -17.23
N LYS A 226 -17.61 4.39 -16.44
CA LYS A 226 -17.20 5.79 -16.55
C LYS A 226 -15.72 5.91 -16.24
N GLU A 227 -15.07 6.92 -16.82
CA GLU A 227 -13.64 7.19 -16.59
C GLU A 227 -13.37 7.40 -15.08
N PRO A 228 -12.51 6.56 -14.48
CA PRO A 228 -12.15 6.68 -13.07
C PRO A 228 -11.31 7.93 -12.77
N ARG A 229 -11.58 8.52 -11.62
CA ARG A 229 -10.77 9.58 -10.99
C ARG A 229 -10.08 9.00 -9.76
N TYR A 230 -8.79 9.24 -9.60
CA TYR A 230 -7.98 8.62 -8.54
C TYR A 230 -7.62 9.61 -7.41
N GLY A 231 -7.03 9.07 -6.36
CA GLY A 231 -6.70 9.77 -5.12
C GLY A 231 -7.74 9.55 -4.04
N LEU A 232 -7.67 10.36 -3.00
CA LEU A 232 -8.60 10.27 -1.87
C LEU A 232 -9.78 11.24 -2.07
N VAL A 233 -10.93 10.90 -1.48
CA VAL A 233 -12.09 11.83 -1.40
C VAL A 233 -11.71 13.17 -0.74
N SER A 234 -10.71 13.15 0.14
CA SER A 234 -10.03 14.33 0.63
C SER A 234 -8.57 14.27 0.19
N GLN A 235 -8.25 14.94 -0.93
CA GLN A 235 -6.90 14.90 -1.51
C GLN A 235 -5.85 15.38 -0.50
N LEU A 236 -4.77 14.61 -0.43
CA LEU A 236 -3.73 14.79 0.58
C LEU A 236 -2.79 15.97 0.25
N ASN A 237 -2.57 16.24 -1.04
CA ASN A 237 -1.74 17.34 -1.54
C ASN A 237 -0.30 17.37 -0.98
N THR A 238 0.33 16.20 -0.79
CA THR A 238 1.71 16.09 -0.28
C THR A 238 2.48 14.97 -0.95
N TYR A 239 3.79 15.17 -1.12
CA TYR A 239 4.76 14.12 -1.49
C TYR A 239 5.64 13.70 -0.31
N ASP A 240 5.38 14.23 0.88
CA ASP A 240 6.07 13.83 2.10
C ASP A 240 5.55 12.46 2.57
N PRO A 241 6.39 11.42 2.55
CA PRO A 241 5.94 10.06 2.80
C PRO A 241 5.49 9.86 4.26
N VAL A 242 6.03 10.62 5.22
CA VAL A 242 5.64 10.49 6.63
C VAL A 242 4.30 11.18 6.88
N THR A 243 4.08 12.34 6.26
CA THR A 243 2.76 13.00 6.31
C THR A 243 1.70 12.11 5.66
N ALA A 244 2.04 11.48 4.53
CA ALA A 244 1.16 10.53 3.86
C ALA A 244 0.82 9.31 4.72
N GLU A 245 1.78 8.74 5.45
CA GLU A 245 1.48 7.61 6.34
C GLU A 245 0.62 8.02 7.55
N LEU A 246 0.97 9.13 8.20
CA LEU A 246 0.46 9.44 9.54
C LEU A 246 -0.85 10.24 9.57
N HIS A 247 -1.35 10.76 8.45
CA HIS A 247 -2.50 11.65 8.47
C HIS A 247 -3.78 11.00 9.06
N VAL A 248 -4.12 9.77 8.66
CA VAL A 248 -5.29 9.08 9.23
C VAL A 248 -5.09 8.74 10.71
N PHE A 249 -3.88 8.34 11.12
CA PHE A 249 -3.56 8.14 12.54
C PHE A 249 -3.73 9.43 13.35
N ARG A 250 -3.23 10.55 12.83
CA ARG A 250 -3.39 11.86 13.45
C ARG A 250 -4.86 12.21 13.61
N ASP A 251 -5.68 11.95 12.60
CA ASP A 251 -7.11 12.24 12.63
C ASP A 251 -7.85 11.36 13.65
N LEU A 252 -7.49 10.06 13.75
CA LEU A 252 -7.98 9.12 14.77
C LEU A 252 -7.70 9.61 16.20
N PHE A 253 -6.44 9.94 16.49
CA PHE A 253 -6.06 10.42 17.82
C PHE A 253 -6.63 11.82 18.10
N SER A 254 -6.74 12.68 17.08
CA SER A 254 -7.41 13.98 17.21
C SER A 254 -8.88 13.81 17.60
N ASP A 255 -9.62 12.91 16.94
CA ASP A 255 -11.02 12.62 17.27
C ASP A 255 -11.15 12.14 18.72
N LEU A 256 -10.27 11.23 19.17
CA LEU A 256 -10.24 10.74 20.55
C LEU A 256 -9.96 11.85 21.59
N ILE A 257 -9.03 12.75 21.29
CA ILE A 257 -8.63 13.84 22.19
C ILE A 257 -9.71 14.91 22.28
N HIS A 258 -10.31 15.31 21.15
CA HIS A 258 -11.20 16.48 21.10
C HIS A 258 -12.67 16.16 21.33
N THR A 259 -13.10 14.91 21.14
CA THR A 259 -14.50 14.54 21.45
C THR A 259 -14.78 14.68 22.94
N LYS A 260 -15.98 15.17 23.25
CA LYS A 260 -16.58 15.17 24.59
C LYS A 260 -16.89 13.75 25.06
N ASN A 261 -17.14 12.80 24.16
CA ASN A 261 -17.47 11.42 24.48
C ASN A 261 -16.31 10.47 24.13
N LYS A 262 -15.48 10.14 25.13
CA LYS A 262 -14.29 9.28 24.92
C LYS A 262 -14.61 7.89 24.42
N TRP A 263 -15.79 7.36 24.76
CA TRP A 263 -16.25 6.09 24.21
C TRP A 263 -16.49 6.17 22.69
N GLN A 264 -17.16 7.24 22.21
CA GLN A 264 -17.29 7.46 20.76
C GLN A 264 -15.93 7.68 20.09
N GLY A 265 -14.99 8.35 20.78
CA GLY A 265 -13.61 8.47 20.33
C GLY A 265 -12.96 7.12 20.07
N LEU A 266 -13.02 6.20 21.04
CA LEU A 266 -12.45 4.84 20.91
C LEU A 266 -13.17 4.01 19.85
N VAL A 267 -14.51 4.03 19.83
CA VAL A 267 -15.31 3.31 18.84
C VAL A 267 -15.01 3.80 17.42
N SER A 268 -14.64 5.07 17.23
CA SER A 268 -14.35 5.62 15.91
C SER A 268 -13.16 4.93 15.20
N PHE A 269 -12.24 4.31 15.95
CA PHE A 269 -11.12 3.52 15.41
C PHE A 269 -11.61 2.30 14.62
N PHE A 270 -12.74 1.73 15.05
CA PHE A 270 -13.31 0.51 14.47
C PHE A 270 -14.55 0.79 13.61
N SER A 271 -14.88 2.06 13.40
CA SER A 271 -15.98 2.50 12.54
C SER A 271 -15.53 2.69 11.08
N TYR A 272 -16.48 2.93 10.19
CA TYR A 272 -16.20 3.29 8.81
C TYR A 272 -15.35 4.57 8.70
N PRO A 273 -14.43 4.70 7.72
CA PRO A 273 -13.47 5.80 7.68
C PRO A 273 -14.07 7.21 7.72
N SER A 274 -15.30 7.41 7.24
CA SER A 274 -15.95 8.72 7.30
C SER A 274 -16.68 9.05 8.62
N VAL A 275 -16.94 8.05 9.47
CA VAL A 275 -17.69 8.22 10.72
C VAL A 275 -16.79 8.85 11.78
N ARG A 276 -17.24 9.93 12.40
CA ARG A 276 -16.54 10.58 13.54
C ARG A 276 -17.43 10.58 14.79
N PRO A 277 -16.91 10.91 15.99
CA PRO A 277 -17.76 11.17 17.16
C PRO A 277 -18.81 12.25 16.85
N ASP A 278 -20.05 12.10 17.36
CA ASP A 278 -21.20 12.91 16.91
C ASP A 278 -21.05 14.41 17.16
N ASP A 279 -20.29 14.77 18.20
CA ASP A 279 -19.99 16.16 18.52
C ASP A 279 -18.96 16.79 17.57
N LEU A 280 -18.20 15.98 16.83
CA LEU A 280 -17.23 16.38 15.81
C LEU A 280 -17.73 16.20 14.37
N GLN A 281 -18.86 15.50 14.17
CA GLN A 281 -19.49 15.31 12.87
C GLN A 281 -20.27 16.54 12.41
N ALA A 282 -20.42 16.67 11.09
CA ALA A 282 -21.38 17.60 10.51
C ALA A 282 -22.80 17.26 11.02
N ILE A 283 -23.65 18.27 11.16
CA ILE A 283 -25.01 18.11 11.71
C ILE A 283 -25.80 17.03 10.95
N ILE A 284 -25.63 16.98 9.62
CA ILE A 284 -26.29 16.00 8.74
C ILE A 284 -25.86 14.55 8.98
N ASP A 285 -24.69 14.32 9.59
CA ASP A 285 -24.12 12.98 9.80
C ASP A 285 -24.17 12.51 11.25
N ARG A 286 -24.74 13.31 12.16
CA ARG A 286 -24.90 12.91 13.55
C ARG A 286 -25.76 11.65 13.64
N GLY A 287 -25.24 10.62 14.31
CA GLY A 287 -25.88 9.30 14.39
C GLY A 287 -25.77 8.45 13.12
N VAL A 288 -25.22 8.98 12.01
CA VAL A 288 -24.97 8.18 10.81
C VAL A 288 -23.79 7.25 11.07
N ARG A 289 -24.03 5.95 10.85
CA ARG A 289 -23.02 4.89 10.95
C ARG A 289 -22.96 4.01 9.71
N ASP A 290 -24.06 3.95 8.95
CA ASP A 290 -24.11 3.24 7.67
C ASP A 290 -23.34 4.03 6.59
N PRO A 291 -22.28 3.45 6.00
CA PRO A 291 -21.51 4.08 4.93
C PRO A 291 -22.37 4.51 3.74
N LYS A 292 -23.44 3.76 3.42
CA LYS A 292 -24.32 4.06 2.29
C LYS A 292 -25.11 5.34 2.51
N VAL A 293 -25.56 5.58 3.75
CA VAL A 293 -26.26 6.80 4.14
C VAL A 293 -25.30 7.99 4.09
N TRP A 294 -24.09 7.83 4.64
CA TRP A 294 -23.06 8.87 4.56
C TRP A 294 -22.73 9.22 3.10
N LEU A 295 -22.52 8.21 2.25
CA LEU A 295 -22.23 8.39 0.84
C LEU A 295 -23.41 9.07 0.11
N ALA A 296 -24.65 8.76 0.45
CA ALA A 296 -25.82 9.43 -0.10
C ALA A 296 -25.85 10.93 0.22
N HIS A 297 -25.48 11.32 1.46
CA HIS A 297 -25.37 12.73 1.86
C HIS A 297 -24.27 13.48 1.07
N HIS A 298 -23.17 12.80 0.75
CA HIS A 298 -21.97 13.43 0.18
C HIS A 298 -21.81 13.21 -1.32
N LYS A 299 -22.66 12.41 -1.97
CA LYS A 299 -22.52 11.97 -3.36
C LYS A 299 -22.23 13.12 -4.32
N TRP A 300 -23.01 14.21 -4.22
CA TRP A 300 -22.85 15.36 -5.09
C TRP A 300 -21.53 16.10 -4.85
N THR A 301 -21.15 16.32 -3.59
CA THR A 301 -19.89 16.97 -3.22
C THR A 301 -18.69 16.15 -3.69
N ILE A 302 -18.75 14.83 -3.56
CA ILE A 302 -17.69 13.93 -4.05
C ILE A 302 -17.63 13.97 -5.58
N ASP A 303 -18.77 13.91 -6.28
CA ASP A 303 -18.82 14.03 -7.75
C ASP A 303 -18.17 15.34 -8.23
N GLN A 304 -18.42 16.45 -7.54
CA GLN A 304 -17.77 17.72 -7.85
C GLN A 304 -16.26 17.66 -7.68
N LYS A 305 -15.77 17.09 -6.57
CA LYS A 305 -14.33 16.92 -6.31
C LYS A 305 -13.63 16.08 -7.37
N THR A 306 -14.34 15.18 -8.06
CA THR A 306 -13.72 14.42 -9.16
C THR A 306 -13.25 15.31 -10.32
N ARG A 307 -13.77 16.54 -10.40
CA ARG A 307 -13.45 17.54 -11.43
C ARG A 307 -12.35 18.51 -11.00
N ASP A 308 -11.94 18.46 -9.73
CA ASP A 308 -10.84 19.29 -9.23
C ASP A 308 -9.54 18.90 -9.93
N PRO A 309 -8.64 19.86 -10.22
CA PRO A 309 -7.37 19.58 -10.88
C PRO A 309 -6.50 18.66 -10.02
N GLN A 310 -5.71 17.80 -10.66
CA GLN A 310 -4.81 16.91 -9.92
C GLN A 310 -3.72 17.72 -9.21
N TYR A 311 -3.28 17.25 -8.04
CA TYR A 311 -2.11 17.81 -7.37
C TYR A 311 -0.82 17.51 -8.16
N ARG A 312 -0.49 18.37 -9.14
CA ARG A 312 0.68 18.24 -10.02
C ARG A 312 1.65 19.39 -9.88
N ARG A 313 2.24 19.52 -8.68
CA ARG A 313 3.27 20.53 -8.41
C ARG A 313 4.63 20.10 -8.96
N LYS A 314 5.11 20.76 -10.01
CA LYS A 314 6.45 20.51 -10.57
C LYS A 314 7.52 21.05 -9.62
N ALA A 315 8.47 20.21 -9.25
CA ALA A 315 9.54 20.57 -8.31
C ALA A 315 10.55 21.56 -8.91
N GLY A 316 10.82 21.45 -10.21
CA GLY A 316 11.74 22.32 -10.93
C GLY A 316 12.04 21.90 -12.38
N LYS A 317 13.09 22.48 -12.95
CA LYS A 317 13.60 22.15 -14.30
C LYS A 317 14.26 20.76 -14.32
N ALA A 318 14.59 20.27 -15.52
CA ALA A 318 15.19 18.94 -15.74
C ALA A 318 16.41 18.67 -14.84
N MET A 319 17.36 19.60 -14.74
CA MET A 319 18.55 19.42 -13.87
C MET A 319 18.19 19.24 -12.39
N TYR A 320 17.19 19.96 -11.90
CA TYR A 320 16.73 19.80 -10.52
C TYR A 320 16.05 18.44 -10.33
N ARG A 321 15.26 17.98 -11.30
CA ARG A 321 14.66 16.63 -11.26
C ARG A 321 15.72 15.53 -11.28
N LEU A 322 16.77 15.65 -12.09
CA LEU A 322 17.90 14.72 -12.06
C LEU A 322 18.57 14.67 -10.67
N PHE A 323 18.72 15.82 -10.02
CA PHE A 323 19.18 15.88 -8.63
C PHE A 323 18.21 15.14 -7.68
N LEU A 324 16.90 15.34 -7.81
CA LEU A 324 15.92 14.61 -6.98
C LEU A 324 15.96 13.10 -7.21
N LEU A 325 16.17 12.67 -8.46
CA LEU A 325 16.36 11.26 -8.78
C LEU A 325 17.60 10.70 -8.07
N PHE A 326 18.71 11.44 -8.07
CA PHE A 326 19.90 11.06 -7.31
C PHE A 326 19.62 11.01 -5.80
N SER A 327 18.89 11.99 -5.27
CA SER A 327 18.44 12.02 -3.87
C SER A 327 17.48 10.89 -3.49
N PHE A 328 16.85 10.24 -4.46
CA PHE A 328 16.12 8.99 -4.30
C PHE A 328 17.02 7.76 -4.39
N LEU A 329 17.84 7.67 -5.45
CA LEU A 329 18.64 6.49 -5.76
C LEU A 329 19.68 6.17 -4.68
N VAL A 330 20.32 7.20 -4.11
CA VAL A 330 21.39 7.00 -3.12
C VAL A 330 20.85 6.37 -1.82
N PRO A 331 19.85 6.94 -1.12
CA PRO A 331 19.23 6.28 0.04
C PRO A 331 18.60 4.92 -0.29
N THR A 332 18.08 4.75 -1.50
CA THR A 332 17.51 3.46 -1.95
C THR A 332 18.58 2.38 -2.06
N ALA A 333 19.72 2.68 -2.69
CA ALA A 333 20.84 1.76 -2.77
C ALA A 333 21.36 1.37 -1.37
N PHE A 334 21.47 2.36 -0.47
CA PHE A 334 21.82 2.10 0.92
C PHE A 334 20.79 1.26 1.65
N THR A 335 19.49 1.47 1.41
CA THR A 335 18.42 0.65 1.99
C THR A 335 18.59 -0.81 1.61
N LEU A 336 18.76 -1.10 0.32
CA LEU A 336 18.92 -2.47 -0.17
C LEU A 336 20.19 -3.12 0.39
N TYR A 337 21.28 -2.36 0.46
CA TYR A 337 22.51 -2.82 1.07
C TYR A 337 22.33 -3.13 2.57
N PHE A 338 21.73 -2.21 3.31
CA PHE A 338 21.49 -2.32 4.75
C PHE A 338 20.59 -3.51 5.08
N LEU A 339 19.46 -3.67 4.38
CA LEU A 339 18.53 -4.78 4.63
C LEU A 339 19.20 -6.17 4.48
N LYS A 340 20.16 -6.32 3.57
CA LYS A 340 20.92 -7.57 3.39
C LYS A 340 21.88 -7.87 4.53
N ARG A 341 22.28 -6.85 5.30
CA ARG A 341 23.33 -6.93 6.34
C ARG A 341 22.84 -6.50 7.72
N MET A 342 21.56 -6.19 7.89
CA MET A 342 21.03 -5.66 9.15
C MET A 342 21.29 -6.58 10.35
N HIS A 343 21.39 -7.90 10.11
CA HIS A 343 21.72 -8.90 11.13
C HIS A 343 23.15 -8.80 11.69
N LEU A 344 24.03 -8.04 11.05
CA LEU A 344 25.42 -7.82 11.48
C LEU A 344 25.57 -6.61 12.40
N PHE A 345 24.53 -5.80 12.57
CA PHE A 345 24.58 -4.55 13.32
C PHE A 345 23.81 -4.64 14.64
N SER A 346 24.27 -3.90 15.63
CA SER A 346 23.55 -3.69 16.89
C SER A 346 22.27 -2.87 16.68
N LEU A 347 21.38 -2.90 17.68
CA LEU A 347 20.14 -2.14 17.63
C LEU A 347 20.36 -0.63 17.49
N GLY A 348 21.40 -0.07 18.13
CA GLY A 348 21.72 1.36 18.03
C GLY A 348 22.17 1.76 16.63
N GLU A 349 22.96 0.91 15.97
CA GLU A 349 23.39 1.11 14.59
C GLU A 349 22.21 1.01 13.61
N ILE A 350 21.37 -0.02 13.79
CA ILE A 350 20.12 -0.19 13.02
C ILE A 350 19.24 1.05 13.14
N ALA A 351 19.01 1.53 14.38
CA ALA A 351 18.20 2.72 14.63
C ALA A 351 18.77 3.99 13.99
N SER A 352 20.10 4.12 13.97
CA SER A 352 20.80 5.27 13.38
C SER A 352 20.64 5.30 11.86
N VAL A 353 20.89 4.16 11.18
CA VAL A 353 20.69 4.03 9.73
C VAL A 353 19.22 4.25 9.36
N PHE A 354 18.31 3.65 10.13
CA PHE A 354 16.88 3.81 9.93
C PHE A 354 16.45 5.28 10.02
N THR A 355 16.91 6.00 11.04
CA THR A 355 16.61 7.42 11.22
C THR A 355 17.10 8.25 10.03
N LEU A 356 18.32 7.99 9.54
CA LEU A 356 18.86 8.69 8.38
C LEU A 356 18.09 8.37 7.10
N LEU A 357 17.63 7.12 6.93
CA LEU A 357 16.78 6.71 5.80
C LEU A 357 15.46 7.45 5.80
N VAL A 358 14.73 7.41 6.91
CA VAL A 358 13.45 8.13 7.05
C VAL A 358 13.65 9.63 6.78
N PHE A 359 14.67 10.23 7.39
CA PHE A 359 15.01 11.64 7.15
C PHE A 359 15.32 11.92 5.67
N SER A 360 16.03 11.03 4.99
CA SER A 360 16.38 11.19 3.58
C SER A 360 15.14 11.27 2.69
N PHE A 361 14.13 10.45 2.95
CA PHE A 361 12.88 10.44 2.20
C PHE A 361 11.92 11.57 2.59
N ILE A 362 11.93 12.04 3.86
CA ILE A 362 11.25 13.28 4.25
C ILE A 362 11.85 14.46 3.48
N SER A 363 13.18 14.59 3.48
CA SER A 363 13.89 15.67 2.75
C SER A 363 13.52 15.63 1.27
N LEU A 364 13.55 14.44 0.66
CA LEU A 364 13.15 14.26 -0.73
C LEU A 364 11.70 14.70 -0.98
N GLY A 365 10.74 14.28 -0.13
CA GLY A 365 9.34 14.67 -0.25
C GLY A 365 9.13 16.19 -0.22
N LYS A 366 9.82 16.89 0.69
CA LYS A 366 9.78 18.36 0.76
C LYS A 366 10.39 19.03 -0.47
N LEU A 367 11.48 18.47 -1.01
CA LEU A 367 12.10 18.98 -2.24
C LEU A 367 11.23 18.71 -3.48
N LEU A 368 10.52 17.57 -3.53
CA LEU A 368 9.52 17.26 -4.57
C LEU A 368 8.37 18.26 -4.56
N GLU A 369 7.95 18.70 -3.38
CA GLU A 369 7.00 19.79 -3.20
C GLU A 369 7.57 21.18 -3.54
N GLY A 370 8.85 21.29 -3.91
CA GLY A 370 9.48 22.56 -4.26
C GLY A 370 9.91 23.42 -3.06
N HIS A 371 9.97 22.86 -1.85
CA HIS A 371 10.52 23.53 -0.67
C HIS A 371 12.06 23.58 -0.73
N LYS A 372 12.60 24.45 -1.59
CA LYS A 372 14.05 24.55 -1.86
C LYS A 372 14.91 24.89 -0.65
N ASN A 373 14.34 25.46 0.41
CA ASN A 373 15.03 25.68 1.68
C ASN A 373 15.54 24.39 2.32
N TRP A 374 14.99 23.22 1.95
CA TRP A 374 15.47 21.92 2.41
C TRP A 374 16.81 21.50 1.80
N LEU A 375 17.28 22.16 0.74
CA LEU A 375 18.61 21.91 0.16
C LEU A 375 19.74 22.06 1.19
N ARG A 376 19.55 22.89 2.23
CA ARG A 376 20.52 23.06 3.32
C ARG A 376 20.80 21.78 4.10
N PHE A 377 19.88 20.81 4.06
CA PHE A 377 20.03 19.53 4.75
C PHE A 377 20.66 18.44 3.89
N GLU A 378 20.74 18.63 2.56
CA GLU A 378 21.24 17.60 1.65
C GLU A 378 22.74 17.35 1.84
N ILE A 379 23.55 18.40 2.04
CA ILE A 379 24.99 18.25 2.30
C ILE A 379 25.25 17.49 3.61
N PRO A 380 24.73 17.91 4.78
CA PRO A 380 24.90 17.14 6.02
C PRO A 380 24.40 15.70 5.90
N LYS A 381 23.25 15.49 5.25
CA LYS A 381 22.68 14.15 5.03
C LYS A 381 23.64 13.24 4.26
N TYR A 382 24.23 13.71 3.16
CA TYR A 382 25.19 12.91 2.39
C TYR A 382 26.51 12.69 3.12
N ILE A 383 26.96 13.65 3.93
CA ILE A 383 28.10 13.45 4.83
C ILE A 383 27.78 12.34 5.83
N SER A 384 26.59 12.34 6.44
CA SER A 384 26.16 11.24 7.34
C SER A 384 26.13 9.90 6.63
N TRP A 385 25.64 9.84 5.38
CA TRP A 385 25.70 8.62 4.58
C TRP A 385 27.13 8.14 4.32
N PHE A 386 28.05 9.07 4.01
CA PHE A 386 29.45 8.75 3.80
C PHE A 386 30.15 8.27 5.07
N VAL A 387 29.84 8.87 6.23
CA VAL A 387 30.36 8.44 7.53
C VAL A 387 29.86 7.03 7.88
N LEU A 388 28.57 6.75 7.69
CA LEU A 388 28.02 5.40 7.92
C LEU A 388 28.63 4.38 6.96
N LEU A 389 28.85 4.76 5.69
CA LEU A 389 29.61 3.95 4.74
C LEU A 389 31.01 3.64 5.25
N GLY A 390 31.75 4.64 5.71
CA GLY A 390 33.08 4.43 6.27
C GLY A 390 33.03 3.48 7.47
N TYR A 391 32.13 3.74 8.42
CA TYR A 391 32.00 2.97 9.65
C TYR A 391 31.59 1.50 9.44
N PHE A 392 30.75 1.19 8.44
CA PHE A 392 30.28 -0.17 8.21
C PHE A 392 31.09 -0.96 7.18
N PHE A 393 32.02 -0.32 6.45
CA PHE A 393 32.75 -0.95 5.33
C PHE A 393 34.27 -0.83 5.42
N LEU A 394 34.81 0.06 6.26
CA LEU A 394 36.23 0.18 6.58
C LEU A 394 36.44 -0.22 8.03
#